data_AF-A0A7W2NJ59-F1
#
_entry.id   AF-A0A7W2NJ59-F1
#
_cell.length_a   1.000
_cell.length_b   1.000
_cell.length_c   1.000
_cell.angle_alpha   90.00
_cell.angle_beta   90.00
_cell.angle_gamma   90.00
#
_symmetry.space_group_name_H-M   'P 1'
#
loop_
_entity.id
_entity.type
_entity.pdbx_description
1 polymer ?
#
loop_
_entity_poly.entity_id
_entity_poly.type
_entity_poly.pdbx_seq_one_letter_code
_entity_poly.pdbx_strand_id
1 'polypeptide(L)' 'MFAQIFMAVVAVFLLYIGVVDGSVFNIIIAVLLIIISASRFYAAKSGSSFQEEFDKWRIKHNKKTNGE' A
#
# COMPACT_ATOMS: atom_id res chain seq x y z
N MET A 1 -1.73 -13.20 -7.12
CA MET A 1 -0.83 -12.47 -8.04
C MET A 1 -1.59 -11.81 -9.18
N PHE A 2 -2.44 -12.51 -9.95
CA PHE A 2 -3.21 -11.93 -11.07
C PHE A 2 -4.01 -10.66 -10.69
N ALA A 3 -4.71 -10.69 -9.54
CA ALA A 3 -5.48 -9.53 -9.06
C ALA A 3 -4.62 -8.28 -8.79
N GLN A 4 -3.36 -8.43 -8.34
CA GLN A 4 -2.48 -7.28 -8.08
C GLN A 4 -1.98 -6.64 -9.37
N ILE A 5 -1.68 -7.46 -10.38
CA ILE A 5 -1.29 -6.99 -11.72
C ILE A 5 -2.48 -6.26 -12.34
N PHE A 6 -3.68 -6.82 -12.25
CA PHE A 6 -4.90 -6.18 -12.73
C PHE A 6 -5.13 -4.81 -12.05
N MET A 7 -5.03 -4.76 -10.72
CA MET A 7 -5.19 -3.51 -9.97
C MET A 7 -4.12 -2.47 -10.31
N ALA A 8 -2.88 -2.88 -10.59
CA ALA A 8 -1.83 -1.98 -11.04
C ALA A 8 -2.15 -1.36 -12.41
N VAL A 9 -2.66 -2.17 -13.36
CA VAL A 9 -3.09 -1.68 -14.68
C VAL A 9 -4.25 -0.69 -14.55
N VAL A 10 -5.25 -1.01 -13.71
CA VAL A 10 -6.38 -0.10 -13.43
C VAL A 10 -5.88 1.20 -12.80
N ALA A 11 -4.91 1.14 -11.88
CA ALA A 11 -4.36 2.33 -11.25
C ALA A 11 -3.63 3.24 -12.26
N VAL A 12 -2.83 2.67 -13.16
CA VAL A 12 -2.15 3.43 -14.23
C VAL A 12 -3.18 4.07 -15.16
N PHE A 13 -4.25 3.35 -15.50
CA PHE A 13 -5.32 3.87 -16.35
C PHE A 13 -6.08 5.04 -15.70
N LEU A 14 -6.41 4.93 -14.40
CA LEU A 14 -7.03 6.02 -13.63
C LEU A 14 -6.12 7.22 -13.47
N LEU A 15 -4.81 7.01 -13.37
CA LEU A 15 -3.81 8.07 -13.30
C LEU A 15 -3.75 8.82 -14.64
N TYR A 16 -3.75 8.09 -15.76
CA TYR A 16 -3.83 8.68 -17.10
C TYR A 16 -5.10 9.53 -17.27
N ILE A 17 -6.28 8.97 -16.96
CA ILE A 17 -7.55 9.71 -17.03
C ILE A 17 -7.52 10.92 -16.11
N GLY A 18 -7.05 10.76 -14.87
CA GLY A 18 -6.95 11.85 -13.90
C GLY A 18 -6.05 13.00 -14.38
N VAL A 19 -4.95 12.69 -15.07
CA VAL A 19 -4.06 13.71 -15.66
C VAL A 19 -4.70 14.37 -16.88
N VAL A 20 -5.35 13.59 -17.76
CA VAL A 20 -5.96 14.11 -19.00
C VAL A 20 -7.17 14.99 -18.71
N ASP A 21 -8.06 14.57 -17.81
CA ASP A 21 -9.26 15.31 -17.43
C ASP A 21 -9.00 16.36 -16.33
N GLY A 22 -7.78 16.45 -15.80
CA GLY A 22 -7.45 17.31 -14.66
C GLY A 22 -8.20 16.95 -13.36
N SER A 23 -8.71 15.73 -13.25
CA SER A 23 -9.49 15.26 -12.11
C SER A 23 -8.58 14.80 -10.97
N VAL A 24 -8.43 15.67 -9.98
CA VAL A 24 -7.65 15.40 -8.75
C VAL A 24 -8.16 14.15 -8.02
N PHE A 25 -9.48 13.90 -8.04
CA PHE A 25 -10.08 12.72 -7.41
C PHE A 25 -9.56 11.40 -8.02
N ASN A 26 -9.49 11.33 -9.36
CA ASN A 26 -8.99 10.15 -10.07
C ASN A 26 -7.50 9.92 -9.80
N ILE A 27 -6.71 10.99 -9.68
CA ILE A 27 -5.29 10.93 -9.32
C ILE A 27 -5.13 10.37 -7.90
N ILE A 28 -5.92 10.84 -6.92
CA ILE A 28 -5.86 10.34 -5.53
C ILE A 28 -6.22 8.86 -5.48
N ILE A 29 -7.28 8.43 -6.17
CA ILE A 29 -7.67 7.01 -6.21
C ILE A 29 -6.58 6.16 -6.85
N ALA A 30 -5.99 6.61 -7.96
CA ALA A 30 -4.90 5.90 -8.62
C ALA A 30 -3.69 5.71 -7.68
N VAL A 31 -3.30 6.75 -6.94
CA VAL A 31 -2.19 6.68 -5.97
C VAL A 31 -2.50 5.69 -4.84
N LEU A 32 -3.72 5.71 -4.30
CA LEU A 32 -4.11 4.75 -3.25
C LEU A 32 -4.06 3.31 -3.75
N LEU A 33 -4.50 3.05 -4.98
CA LEU A 33 -4.45 1.72 -5.59
C LEU A 33 -3.01 1.23 -5.78
N ILE A 34 -2.10 2.12 -6.19
CA ILE A 34 -0.67 1.81 -6.32
C ILE A 34 -0.09 1.44 -4.95
N ILE A 35 -0.36 2.24 -3.92
CA ILE A 35 0.15 2.01 -2.56
C ILE A 35 -0.36 0.68 -2.01
N ILE A 36 -1.66 0.38 -2.15
CA ILE A 36 -2.24 -0.88 -1.67
C ILE A 36 -1.63 -2.08 -2.41
N SER A 37 -1.46 -1.98 -3.74
CA SER A 37 -0.86 -3.06 -4.52
C SER A 37 0.60 -3.30 -4.13
N ALA A 38 1.38 -2.24 -3.93
CA ALA A 38 2.76 -2.29 -3.46
C ALA A 38 2.86 -2.89 -2.05
N SER A 39 2.02 -2.45 -1.10
CA SER A 39 1.98 -2.99 0.27
C SER A 39 1.61 -4.47 0.29
N ARG A 40 0.63 -4.88 -0.52
CA ARG A 40 0.24 -6.29 -0.66
C ARG A 40 1.34 -7.12 -1.32
N PHE A 41 2.07 -6.56 -2.29
CA PHE A 41 3.21 -7.21 -2.92
C PHE A 41 4.36 -7.38 -1.93
N TYR A 42 4.63 -6.35 -1.12
CA TYR A 42 5.65 -6.39 -0.08
C TYR A 42 5.31 -7.40 1.01
N ALA A 43 4.06 -7.43 1.48
CA ALA A 43 3.57 -8.43 2.43
C ALA A 43 3.65 -9.86 1.88
N ALA A 44 3.37 -10.05 0.59
CA ALA A 44 3.52 -11.35 -0.06
C ALA A 44 5.00 -11.78 -0.19
N LYS A 45 5.93 -10.81 -0.29
CA LYS A 45 7.38 -11.05 -0.40
C LYS A 45 8.06 -11.26 0.95
N SER A 46 7.66 -10.53 1.99
CA SER A 46 8.21 -10.68 3.34
C SER A 46 7.59 -11.85 4.12
N GLY A 47 6.48 -12.41 3.62
CA GLY A 47 5.76 -13.50 4.28
C GLY A 47 5.03 -13.08 5.56
N SER A 48 5.13 -11.80 5.95
CA SER A 48 4.45 -11.23 7.10
C SER A 48 3.62 -10.03 6.67
N SER A 49 2.40 -9.94 7.17
CA SER A 49 1.52 -8.83 6.80
C SER A 49 2.08 -7.49 7.30
N PHE A 50 1.75 -6.38 6.61
CA PHE A 50 2.11 -5.03 7.07
C PHE A 50 1.59 -4.76 8.50
N GLN A 51 0.44 -5.32 8.85
CA GLN A 51 -0.06 -5.30 10.23
C GLN A 51 0.88 -6.02 11.18
N GLU A 52 1.44 -7.15 10.80
CA GLU A 52 2.36 -7.95 11.62
C GLU A 52 3.71 -7.25 11.82
N GLU A 53 4.25 -6.59 10.80
CA GLU A 53 5.45 -5.75 10.93
C GLU A 53 5.17 -4.52 11.81
N PHE A 54 4.01 -3.88 11.65
CA PHE A 54 3.63 -2.75 12.49
C PHE A 54 3.36 -3.16 13.94
N ASP A 55 2.80 -4.35 14.17
CA ASP A 55 2.60 -4.93 15.49
C ASP A 55 3.93 -5.26 16.16
N LYS A 56 4.87 -5.89 15.42
CA LYS A 56 6.25 -6.12 15.89
C LYS A 56 6.97 -4.82 16.21
N TRP A 57 6.82 -3.79 15.38
CA TRP A 57 7.38 -2.46 15.62
C TRP A 57 6.80 -1.84 16.90
N ARG A 58 5.46 -1.89 17.07
CA ARG A 58 4.77 -1.36 18.25
C ARG A 58 5.21 -2.06 19.52
N ILE A 59 5.27 -3.39 19.53
CA ILE A 59 5.73 -4.19 20.68
C ILE A 59 7.19 -3.85 21.02
N LYS A 60 8.06 -3.73 20.01
CA LYS A 60 9.47 -3.36 20.19
C LYS A 60 9.65 -1.96 20.77
N HIS A 61 8.79 -1.01 20.41
CA HIS A 61 8.82 0.34 20.98
C HIS A 61 8.21 0.38 22.39
N ASN A 62 7.12 -0.36 22.66
CA ASN A 62 6.51 -0.39 23.99
C ASN A 62 7.41 -1.06 25.04
N LYS A 63 8.16 -2.11 24.66
CA LYS A 63 9.19 -2.70 25.52
C LYS A 63 10.34 -1.75 25.85
N LYS A 64 10.59 -0.74 25.00
CA LYS A 64 11.66 0.25 25.20
C LYS A 64 11.23 1.39 26.14
N THR A 65 9.92 1.62 26.27
CA THR A 65 9.34 2.65 27.16
C THR A 65 9.01 2.11 28.55
N ASN A 66 8.54 0.86 28.65
CA ASN A 66 8.30 0.17 29.93
C ASN A 66 9.50 -0.69 30.34
N GLY A 67 10.72 -0.14 30.24
CA GLY A 67 11.95 -0.86 30.58
C GLY A 67 11.87 -1.57 31.93
N GLU A 68 12.08 -2.88 31.90
CA GLU A 68 13.03 -3.52 32.82
C GLU A 68 14.45 -3.06 32.47
#